data_AF-A0A220W2P6-F1
#
_entry.id   AF-A0A220W2P6-F1
#
_cell.length_a   1.000
_cell.length_b   1.000
_cell.length_c   1.000
_cell.angle_alpha   90.00
_cell.angle_beta   90.00
_cell.angle_gamma   90.00
#
_symmetry.space_group_name_H-M   'P 1'
#
loop_
_entity.id
_entity.type
_entity.pdbx_description
1 polymer ?
#
loop_
_entity_poly.entity_id
_entity_poly.type
_entity_poly.pdbx_seq_one_letter_code
_entity_poly.pdbx_strand_id
1 'polypeptide(L)'
;MPEMSFGYFSYFLALFVCAVIAYLIVRLRNVSADLQAVRLELDRCQLTLEISEDVGRFGSWHLDARTNQVKWSDYIFDMHERRHSLGYPMLENAIHYYHPDDRPMVQEAVSRALEEGQDFEFRARILTENDNELPVLARGTCQIGGDGDVIGIFGCFVDLSTPEERKFK
;
A
#
# COMPACT_ATOMS: atom_id res chain seq x y z
N MET A 1 57.78 39.56 -20.02
CA MET A 1 57.03 39.13 -18.82
C MET A 1 55.69 38.53 -19.22
N PRO A 2 55.57 37.20 -19.41
CA PRO A 2 54.25 36.53 -19.52
C PRO A 2 54.06 35.32 -18.56
N GLU A 3 55.09 34.87 -17.84
CA GLU A 3 55.04 33.60 -17.08
C GLU A 3 54.23 33.67 -15.77
N MET A 4 53.98 34.86 -15.22
CA MET A 4 53.19 34.98 -14.00
C MET A 4 51.70 34.67 -14.21
N SER A 5 51.16 34.79 -15.43
CA SER A 5 49.71 34.61 -15.69
C SER A 5 49.24 33.15 -15.64
N PHE A 6 50.08 32.21 -16.08
CA PHE A 6 49.71 30.79 -16.19
C PHE A 6 49.58 30.10 -14.83
N GLY A 7 50.43 30.48 -13.86
CA GLY A 7 50.35 29.96 -12.49
C GLY A 7 49.04 30.33 -11.80
N TYR A 8 48.62 31.60 -11.88
CA TYR A 8 47.35 32.05 -11.30
C TYR A 8 46.16 31.31 -11.89
N PHE A 9 46.11 31.09 -13.21
CA PHE A 9 45.04 30.34 -13.86
C PHE A 9 44.91 28.91 -13.31
N SER A 10 46.04 28.21 -13.12
CA SER A 10 46.04 26.86 -12.52
C SER A 10 45.55 26.86 -11.07
N TYR A 11 45.90 27.87 -10.27
CA TYR A 11 45.39 28.01 -8.90
C TYR A 11 43.90 28.32 -8.86
N PHE A 12 43.42 29.22 -9.71
CA PHE A 12 42.00 29.53 -9.82
C PHE A 12 41.18 28.32 -10.28
N LEU A 13 41.68 27.55 -11.26
CA LEU A 13 41.05 26.32 -11.70
C LEU A 13 40.99 25.27 -10.58
N ALA A 14 42.08 25.10 -9.84
CA ALA A 14 42.12 24.17 -8.69
C ALA A 14 41.14 24.59 -7.59
N LEU A 15 41.08 25.87 -7.23
CA LEU A 15 40.12 26.40 -6.24
C LEU A 15 38.67 26.23 -6.72
N PHE A 16 38.40 26.50 -7.99
CA PHE A 16 37.09 26.30 -8.57
C PHE A 16 36.68 24.82 -8.53
N VAL A 17 37.57 23.90 -8.91
CA VAL A 17 37.32 22.45 -8.82
C VAL A 17 37.08 22.03 -7.37
N CYS A 18 37.88 22.49 -6.41
CA CYS A 18 37.67 22.20 -4.99
C CYS A 18 36.32 22.74 -4.49
N ALA A 19 35.92 23.95 -4.89
CA ALA A 19 34.64 24.53 -4.54
C ALA A 19 33.47 23.73 -5.13
N VAL A 20 33.58 23.29 -6.40
CA VAL A 20 32.59 22.42 -7.05
C VAL A 20 32.51 21.07 -6.35
N ILE A 21 33.64 20.43 -6.03
CA ILE A 21 33.68 19.16 -5.29
C ILE A 21 33.04 19.32 -3.91
N ALA A 22 33.40 20.36 -3.16
CA ALA A 22 32.81 20.65 -1.86
C ALA A 22 31.29 20.87 -1.95
N TYR A 23 30.85 21.63 -2.96
CA TYR A 23 29.43 21.83 -3.25
C TYR A 23 28.72 20.51 -3.57
N LEU A 24 29.31 19.67 -4.43
CA LEU A 24 28.75 18.36 -4.77
C LEU A 24 28.69 17.42 -3.55
N ILE A 25 29.70 17.41 -2.69
CA ILE A 25 29.68 16.62 -1.45
C ILE A 25 28.56 17.10 -0.52
N VAL A 26 28.39 18.41 -0.34
CA VAL A 26 27.29 18.96 0.47
C VAL A 26 25.93 18.60 -0.13
N ARG A 27 25.77 18.75 -1.45
CA ARG A 27 24.52 18.37 -2.15
C ARG A 27 24.22 16.88 -2.02
N LEU A 28 25.23 16.01 -2.18
CA LEU A 28 25.08 14.56 -2.03
C LEU A 28 24.68 14.18 -0.59
N ARG A 29 25.30 14.81 0.41
CA ARG A 29 24.95 14.58 1.82
C ARG A 29 23.52 15.00 2.14
N ASN A 30 23.09 16.16 1.62
CA ASN A 30 21.72 16.63 1.82
C ASN A 30 20.70 15.68 1.18
N VAL A 31 20.89 15.30 -0.09
CA VAL A 31 19.99 14.34 -0.77
C VAL A 31 19.98 12.99 -0.05
N SER A 32 21.13 12.51 0.42
CA SER A 32 21.20 11.27 1.18
C SER A 32 20.47 11.36 2.52
N ALA A 33 20.55 12.50 3.20
CA ALA A 33 19.84 12.72 4.47
C ALA A 33 18.32 12.80 4.25
N ASP A 34 17.88 13.50 3.20
CA ASP A 34 16.46 13.59 2.83
C ASP A 34 15.89 12.21 2.49
N LEU A 35 16.62 11.40 1.72
CA LEU A 35 16.23 10.03 1.41
C LEU A 35 16.12 9.14 2.65
N GLN A 36 17.04 9.29 3.60
CA GLN A 36 16.99 8.56 4.87
C GLN A 36 15.79 8.99 5.71
N ALA A 37 15.48 10.28 5.76
CA ALA A 37 14.32 10.80 6.47
C ALA A 37 13.00 10.25 5.88
N VAL A 38 12.84 10.30 4.56
CA VAL A 38 11.66 9.74 3.88
C VAL A 38 11.54 8.23 4.12
N ARG A 39 12.65 7.50 4.10
CA ARG A 39 12.65 6.05 4.37
C ARG A 39 12.25 5.74 5.80
N LEU A 40 12.79 6.47 6.77
CA LEU A 40 12.43 6.30 8.18
C LEU A 40 10.95 6.61 8.43
N GLU A 41 10.42 7.63 7.76
CA GLU A 41 9.00 7.96 7.84
C GLU A 41 8.12 6.86 7.24
N LEU A 42 8.52 6.30 6.10
CA LEU A 42 7.85 5.15 5.49
C LEU A 42 7.85 3.93 6.41
N ASP A 43 9.01 3.57 6.97
CA ASP A 43 9.17 2.45 7.90
C ASP A 43 8.29 2.67 9.15
N ARG A 44 8.21 3.91 9.66
CA ARG A 44 7.36 4.26 10.80
C ARG A 44 5.87 4.12 10.47
N CYS A 45 5.45 4.57 9.28
CA CYS A 45 4.08 4.42 8.81
C CYS A 45 3.70 2.95 8.64
N GLN A 46 4.61 2.13 8.09
CA GLN A 46 4.41 0.68 7.95
C GLN A 46 4.26 0.00 9.31
N LEU A 47 5.16 0.26 10.27
CA LEU A 47 5.05 -0.28 11.63
C LEU A 47 3.76 0.17 12.32
N THR A 48 3.36 1.43 12.13
CA THR A 48 2.11 1.94 12.71
C THR A 48 0.90 1.23 12.11
N LEU A 49 0.91 0.95 10.81
CA LEU A 49 -0.14 0.19 10.15
C LEU A 49 -0.19 -1.25 10.65
N GLU A 50 0.95 -1.93 10.69
CA GLU A 50 1.06 -3.33 11.18
C GLU A 50 0.55 -3.47 12.62
N ILE A 51 0.97 -2.57 13.52
CA ILE A 51 0.47 -2.54 14.90
C ILE A 51 -1.04 -2.23 14.94
N SER A 52 -1.51 -1.33 14.09
CA SER A 52 -2.94 -0.98 14.05
C SER A 52 -3.78 -2.13 13.52
N GLU A 53 -3.31 -2.87 12.51
CA GLU A 53 -3.94 -4.06 11.96
C GLU A 53 -4.03 -5.17 13.02
N ASP A 54 -2.94 -5.41 13.77
CA ASP A 54 -2.89 -6.40 14.86
C ASP A 54 -3.83 -6.03 16.03
N VAL A 55 -3.74 -4.79 16.52
CA VAL A 55 -4.56 -4.31 17.65
C VAL A 55 -6.03 -4.16 17.27
N GLY A 56 -6.29 -3.61 16.09
CA GLY A 56 -7.62 -3.28 15.58
C GLY A 56 -8.33 -4.46 14.91
N ARG A 57 -7.65 -5.61 14.74
CA ARG A 57 -8.16 -6.81 14.09
C ARG A 57 -8.76 -6.52 12.72
N PHE A 58 -8.07 -5.67 11.97
CA PHE A 58 -8.44 -5.34 10.61
C PHE A 58 -7.27 -5.62 9.69
N GLY A 59 -7.57 -5.95 8.45
CA GLY A 59 -6.55 -6.06 7.41
C GLY A 59 -6.86 -5.13 6.26
N SER A 60 -5.84 -4.57 5.62
CA SER A 60 -5.97 -3.73 4.44
C SER A 60 -5.90 -4.52 3.14
N TRP A 61 -6.61 -4.07 2.11
CA TRP A 61 -6.53 -4.57 0.74
C TRP A 61 -6.52 -3.44 -0.27
N HIS A 62 -5.96 -3.71 -1.45
CA HIS A 62 -5.93 -2.77 -2.57
C HIS A 62 -6.23 -3.48 -3.88
N LEU A 63 -7.30 -3.06 -4.55
CA LEU A 63 -7.60 -3.44 -5.92
C LEU A 63 -6.90 -2.45 -6.87
N ASP A 64 -6.07 -2.99 -7.75
CA ASP A 64 -5.52 -2.25 -8.89
C ASP A 64 -6.47 -2.40 -10.08
N ALA A 65 -7.09 -1.31 -10.52
CA ALA A 65 -8.11 -1.34 -11.57
C ALA A 65 -7.56 -1.71 -12.95
N ARG A 66 -6.25 -1.57 -13.17
CA ARG A 66 -5.60 -1.90 -14.45
C ARG A 66 -5.31 -3.39 -14.58
N THR A 67 -4.92 -4.02 -13.49
CA THR A 67 -4.52 -5.43 -13.45
C THR A 67 -5.62 -6.35 -12.92
N ASN A 68 -6.66 -5.78 -12.29
CA ASN A 68 -7.66 -6.50 -11.51
C ASN A 68 -7.08 -7.37 -10.39
N GLN A 69 -5.84 -7.11 -9.96
CA GLN A 69 -5.22 -7.82 -8.86
C GLN A 69 -5.62 -7.17 -7.53
N VAL A 70 -6.01 -7.98 -6.55
CA VAL A 70 -6.32 -7.52 -5.20
C VAL A 70 -5.16 -7.87 -4.29
N LYS A 71 -4.36 -6.87 -3.94
CA LYS A 71 -3.27 -7.00 -2.98
C LYS A 71 -3.85 -7.06 -1.58
N TRP A 72 -3.46 -8.07 -0.83
CA TRP A 72 -3.89 -8.29 0.54
C TRP A 72 -2.72 -8.03 1.50
N SER A 73 -3.01 -7.39 2.63
CA SER A 73 -2.14 -7.41 3.80
C SER A 73 -1.98 -8.83 4.32
N ASP A 74 -0.92 -9.06 5.10
CA ASP A 74 -0.66 -10.36 5.71
C ASP A 74 -1.84 -10.81 6.60
N TYR A 75 -2.45 -9.87 7.33
CA TYR A 75 -3.64 -10.15 8.14
C TYR A 75 -4.83 -10.68 7.33
N ILE A 76 -5.05 -10.21 6.09
CA ILE A 76 -6.13 -10.74 5.25
C ILE A 76 -5.83 -12.16 4.76
N PHE A 77 -4.56 -12.49 4.47
CA PHE A 77 -4.18 -13.87 4.15
C PHE A 77 -4.49 -14.80 5.33
N ASP A 78 -4.10 -14.40 6.54
CA ASP A 78 -4.39 -15.15 7.76
C ASP A 78 -5.89 -15.26 8.02
N MET A 79 -6.64 -14.18 7.82
CA MET A 79 -8.10 -14.15 7.95
C MET A 79 -8.80 -15.14 7.01
N HIS A 80 -8.28 -15.29 5.79
CA HIS A 80 -8.79 -16.26 4.80
C HIS A 80 -8.18 -17.66 4.95
N GLU A 81 -7.30 -17.87 5.94
CA GLU A 81 -6.54 -19.10 6.16
C GLU A 81 -5.77 -19.55 4.90
N ARG A 82 -5.35 -18.57 4.10
CA ARG A 82 -4.77 -18.77 2.77
C ARG A 82 -3.27 -18.56 2.79
N ARG A 83 -2.51 -19.47 2.18
CA ARG A 83 -1.04 -19.36 2.12
C ARG A 83 -0.60 -18.17 1.26
N HIS A 84 0.31 -17.34 1.79
CA HIS A 84 0.93 -16.21 1.08
C HIS A 84 1.65 -16.65 -0.22
N SER A 85 2.15 -17.89 -0.26
CA SER A 85 2.84 -18.45 -1.44
C SER A 85 1.94 -18.57 -2.68
N LEU A 86 0.62 -18.53 -2.53
CA LEU A 86 -0.33 -18.55 -3.64
C LEU A 86 -0.46 -17.17 -4.33
N GLY A 87 0.24 -16.15 -3.83
CA GLY A 87 0.23 -14.80 -4.40
C GLY A 87 -1.13 -14.10 -4.26
N TYR A 88 -1.24 -12.91 -4.82
CA TYR A 88 -2.47 -12.12 -4.73
C TYR A 88 -3.57 -12.63 -5.66
N PRO A 89 -4.82 -12.76 -5.20
CA PRO A 89 -5.92 -13.16 -6.06
C PRO A 89 -6.28 -12.06 -7.06
N MET A 90 -6.85 -12.47 -8.20
CA MET A 90 -7.59 -11.58 -9.08
C MET A 90 -8.93 -11.21 -8.42
N LEU A 91 -9.53 -10.09 -8.83
CA LEU A 91 -10.78 -9.58 -8.26
C LEU A 91 -11.90 -10.62 -8.25
N GLU A 92 -12.09 -11.34 -9.36
CA GLU A 92 -13.11 -12.39 -9.44
C GLU A 92 -12.89 -13.50 -8.39
N ASN A 93 -11.63 -13.94 -8.24
CA ASN A 93 -11.26 -14.93 -7.22
C ASN A 93 -11.42 -14.37 -5.80
N ALA A 94 -11.11 -13.09 -5.58
CA ALA A 94 -11.30 -12.43 -4.29
C ALA A 94 -12.79 -12.38 -3.91
N ILE A 95 -13.67 -12.10 -4.88
CA ILE A 95 -15.13 -12.09 -4.68
C ILE A 95 -15.65 -13.49 -4.33
N HIS A 96 -15.03 -14.55 -4.84
CA HIS A 96 -15.44 -15.92 -4.51
C HIS A 96 -15.24 -16.32 -3.04
N TYR A 97 -14.36 -15.62 -2.31
CA TYR A 97 -14.23 -15.81 -0.86
C TYR A 97 -15.41 -15.24 -0.08
N TYR A 98 -16.30 -14.44 -0.67
CA TYR A 98 -17.54 -14.07 0.03
C TYR A 98 -18.56 -15.22 0.01
N HIS A 99 -19.37 -15.29 1.05
CA HIS A 99 -20.51 -16.21 1.12
C HIS A 99 -21.40 -16.03 -0.12
N PRO A 100 -21.89 -17.12 -0.77
CA PRO A 100 -22.64 -17.05 -2.02
C PRO A 100 -23.79 -16.03 -2.03
N ASP A 101 -24.52 -15.91 -0.93
CA ASP A 101 -25.62 -14.95 -0.77
C ASP A 101 -25.17 -13.48 -0.77
N ASP A 102 -23.93 -13.21 -0.36
CA ASP A 102 -23.38 -11.86 -0.21
C ASP A 102 -22.66 -11.41 -1.49
N ARG A 103 -22.23 -12.35 -2.36
CA ARG A 103 -21.48 -12.07 -3.60
C ARG A 103 -22.18 -11.06 -4.54
N PRO A 104 -23.50 -11.11 -4.78
CA PRO A 104 -24.14 -10.16 -5.68
C PRO A 104 -24.03 -8.71 -5.19
N MET A 105 -24.20 -8.49 -3.89
CA MET A 105 -24.05 -7.17 -3.27
C MET A 105 -22.60 -6.67 -3.38
N VAL A 106 -21.63 -7.55 -3.12
CA VAL A 106 -20.19 -7.21 -3.25
C VAL A 106 -19.84 -6.84 -4.69
N GLN A 107 -20.30 -7.64 -5.66
CA GLN A 107 -20.09 -7.38 -7.09
C GLN A 107 -20.64 -6.03 -7.50
N GLU A 108 -21.88 -5.72 -7.10
CA GLU A 108 -22.51 -4.44 -7.41
C GLU A 108 -21.75 -3.27 -6.79
N ALA A 109 -21.37 -3.38 -5.51
CA ALA A 109 -20.62 -2.33 -4.81
C ALA A 109 -19.26 -2.07 -5.47
N VAL A 110 -18.52 -3.12 -5.83
CA VAL A 110 -17.22 -2.98 -6.51
C VAL A 110 -17.38 -2.45 -7.93
N SER A 111 -18.41 -2.88 -8.68
CA SER A 111 -18.68 -2.37 -10.04
C SER A 111 -18.94 -0.87 -10.01
N ARG A 112 -19.82 -0.41 -9.11
CA ARG A 112 -20.11 1.01 -8.93
C ARG A 112 -18.89 1.81 -8.47
N ALA A 113 -18.07 1.24 -7.61
CA ALA A 113 -16.83 1.87 -7.19
C ALA A 113 -15.87 2.09 -8.36
N LEU A 114 -15.73 1.11 -9.25
CA LEU A 114 -14.88 1.20 -10.44
C LEU A 114 -15.46 2.10 -11.54
N GLU A 115 -16.78 2.10 -11.72
CA GLU A 115 -17.45 2.85 -12.81
C GLU A 115 -17.79 4.30 -12.41
N GLU A 116 -18.26 4.51 -11.19
CA GLU A 116 -18.80 5.79 -10.72
C GLU A 116 -17.85 6.49 -9.74
N GLY A 117 -16.76 5.84 -9.32
CA GLY A 117 -15.84 6.38 -8.32
C GLY A 117 -16.46 6.48 -6.92
N GLN A 118 -17.47 5.65 -6.64
CA GLN A 118 -18.20 5.71 -5.38
C GLN A 118 -17.63 4.78 -4.31
N ASP A 119 -17.22 5.39 -3.19
CA ASP A 119 -16.86 4.68 -1.96
C ASP A 119 -18.01 3.80 -1.45
N PHE A 120 -17.66 2.70 -0.80
CA PHE A 120 -18.62 1.77 -0.23
C PHE A 120 -18.24 1.29 1.17
N GLU A 121 -19.27 0.91 1.91
CA GLU A 121 -19.17 0.18 3.16
C GLU A 121 -20.34 -0.80 3.26
N PHE A 122 -20.04 -2.05 3.58
CA PHE A 122 -21.07 -3.07 3.81
C PHE A 122 -20.58 -4.14 4.79
N ARG A 123 -21.53 -4.85 5.40
CA ARG A 123 -21.24 -6.06 6.17
C ARG A 123 -21.45 -7.27 5.29
N ALA A 124 -20.53 -8.21 5.35
CA ALA A 124 -20.62 -9.46 4.61
C ALA A 124 -19.96 -10.59 5.40
N ARG A 125 -20.12 -11.81 4.90
CA ARG A 125 -19.45 -13.00 5.40
C ARG A 125 -18.41 -13.43 4.38
N ILE A 126 -17.19 -13.66 4.85
CA ILE A 126 -16.17 -14.35 4.06
C ILE A 126 -16.09 -15.81 4.49
N LEU A 127 -15.68 -16.66 3.56
CA LEU A 127 -15.39 -18.06 3.71
C LEU A 127 -13.88 -18.23 3.59
N THR A 128 -13.26 -18.89 4.56
CA THR A 128 -11.84 -19.22 4.52
C THR A 128 -11.60 -20.44 3.62
N GLU A 129 -10.33 -20.73 3.32
CA GLU A 129 -9.94 -21.97 2.58
C GLU A 129 -10.37 -23.26 3.30
N ASN A 130 -10.67 -23.20 4.59
CA ASN A 130 -11.17 -24.34 5.38
C ASN A 130 -12.69 -24.28 5.60
N ASP A 131 -13.42 -23.53 4.77
CA ASP A 131 -14.88 -23.35 4.83
C ASP A 131 -15.39 -22.72 6.13
N ASN A 132 -14.53 -22.05 6.90
CA ASN A 132 -14.97 -21.29 8.06
C ASN A 132 -15.62 -19.98 7.62
N GLU A 133 -16.80 -19.68 8.17
CA GLU A 133 -17.42 -18.38 7.98
C GLU A 133 -16.81 -17.34 8.95
N LEU A 134 -16.62 -16.12 8.47
CA LEU A 134 -16.20 -14.98 9.28
C LEU A 134 -17.00 -13.73 8.90
N PRO A 135 -17.73 -13.12 9.85
CA PRO A 135 -18.41 -11.85 9.59
C PRO A 135 -17.39 -10.71 9.56
N VAL A 136 -17.45 -9.89 8.52
CA VAL A 136 -16.56 -8.74 8.32
C VAL A 136 -17.33 -7.47 7.98
N LEU A 137 -16.78 -6.34 8.38
CA LEU A 137 -17.11 -5.04 7.78
C LEU A 137 -16.10 -4.77 6.67
N ALA A 138 -16.57 -4.62 5.44
CA ALA A 138 -15.77 -4.22 4.30
C ALA A 138 -15.99 -2.74 4.01
N ARG A 139 -14.89 -1.98 3.91
CA ARG A 139 -14.91 -0.58 3.44
C ARG A 139 -13.94 -0.45 2.28
N GLY A 140 -14.34 0.27 1.23
CA GLY A 140 -13.52 0.60 0.07
C GLY A 140 -13.64 2.08 -0.28
N THR A 141 -12.50 2.71 -0.53
CA THR A 141 -12.40 4.10 -0.99
C THR A 141 -11.72 4.13 -2.35
N CYS A 142 -12.34 4.81 -3.31
CA CYS A 142 -11.84 4.90 -4.67
C CYS A 142 -10.62 5.83 -4.75
N GLN A 143 -9.61 5.41 -5.50
CA GLN A 143 -8.50 6.26 -5.90
C GLN A 143 -8.75 6.76 -7.31
N ILE A 144 -8.85 8.08 -7.44
CA ILE A 144 -9.12 8.75 -8.71
C ILE A 144 -7.81 9.27 -9.31
N GLY A 145 -7.56 8.93 -10.56
CA GLY A 145 -6.42 9.40 -11.36
C GLY A 145 -6.54 10.87 -11.76
N GLY A 146 -5.47 11.42 -12.32
CA GLY A 146 -5.44 12.82 -12.76
C GLY A 146 -6.35 13.13 -13.96
N ASP A 147 -6.79 12.10 -14.67
CA ASP A 147 -7.77 12.11 -15.77
C ASP A 147 -9.23 12.02 -15.31
N GLY A 148 -9.46 11.73 -14.03
CA GLY A 148 -10.79 11.52 -13.46
C GLY A 148 -11.24 10.06 -13.45
N ASP A 149 -10.44 9.14 -13.97
CA ASP A 149 -10.75 7.72 -13.99
C ASP A 149 -10.37 7.04 -12.66
N VAL A 150 -11.08 5.98 -12.28
CA VAL A 150 -10.76 5.19 -11.08
C VAL A 150 -9.54 4.32 -11.39
N ILE A 151 -8.43 4.56 -10.68
CA ILE A 151 -7.17 3.82 -10.86
C ILE A 151 -7.04 2.62 -9.90
N GLY A 152 -7.88 2.58 -8.87
CA GLY A 152 -7.93 1.48 -7.92
C GLY A 152 -8.86 1.76 -6.75
N ILE A 153 -8.98 0.78 -5.87
CA ILE A 153 -9.77 0.88 -4.64
C ILE A 153 -8.86 0.47 -3.49
N PHE A 154 -8.82 1.27 -2.43
CA PHE A 154 -8.14 0.92 -1.20
C PHE A 154 -9.17 0.68 -0.11
N GLY A 155 -9.01 -0.39 0.66
CA GLY A 155 -10.01 -0.77 1.63
C GLY A 155 -9.46 -1.56 2.79
N CYS A 156 -10.36 -1.91 3.70
CA CYS A 156 -10.06 -2.79 4.82
C CYS A 156 -11.21 -3.76 5.10
N PHE A 157 -10.86 -4.86 5.74
CA PHE A 157 -11.79 -5.74 6.44
C PHE A 157 -11.58 -5.60 7.93
N VAL A 158 -12.66 -5.34 8.68
CA VAL A 158 -12.65 -5.44 10.14
C VAL A 158 -13.35 -6.73 10.52
N ASP A 159 -12.66 -7.56 11.31
CA ASP A 159 -13.26 -8.78 11.89
C ASP A 159 -14.34 -8.40 12.91
N LEU A 160 -15.58 -8.88 12.69
CA LEU A 160 -16.72 -8.63 13.56
C LEU A 160 -17.03 -9.81 14.50
N SER A 161 -16.20 -10.86 14.51
CA SER A 161 -16.38 -12.03 15.36
C SER A 161 -16.33 -11.68 16.85
N THR A 162 -17.06 -12.44 17.65
CA THR A 162 -17.03 -12.33 19.10
C THR A 162 -15.81 -13.08 19.69
N PRO A 163 -15.31 -12.69 20.87
CA PRO A 163 -14.23 -13.43 21.55
C PRO A 163 -14.53 -14.90 21.81
N GLU A 164 -15.81 -15.26 21.93
CA GLU A 164 -16.26 -16.62 22.18
C GLU A 164 -16.13 -17.49 20.93
N GLU A 165 -16.58 -17.00 19.78
CA GLU A 165 -16.43 -17.67 18.48
C GLU A 165 -14.97 -17.93 18.10
N ARG A 166 -14.04 -17.06 18.54
CA ARG A 166 -12.60 -17.22 18.28
C ARG A 166 -11.93 -18.32 19.07
N LYS A 167 -12.43 -18.69 20.25
CA LYS A 167 -11.80 -19.73 21.09
C LYS A 167 -12.01 -21.15 20.55
N PHE A 168 -12.94 -21.30 19.61
CA PHE A 168 -13.32 -22.58 19.02
C PHE A 168 -12.79 -22.77 17.59
N LYS A 169 -12.00 -21.82 17.07
CA LYS A 169 -11.23 -21.94 15.82
C LYS A 169 -9.82 -22.45 16.09
#